data_AF-A0A0B3AGV1-F1
#
_entry.id   AF-A0A0B3AGV1-F1
#
_cell.length_a   1.000
_cell.length_b   1.000
_cell.length_c   1.000
_cell.angle_alpha   90.00
_cell.angle_beta   90.00
_cell.angle_gamma   90.00
#
_symmetry.space_group_name_H-M   'P 1'
#
loop_
_entity.id
_entity.type
_entity.pdbx_description
1 polymer ?
#
loop_
_entity_poly.entity_id
_entity_poly.type
_entity_poly.pdbx_seq_one_letter_code
_entity_poly.pdbx_strand_id
1 'polypeptide(L)'
;MIEKDLARETEKWLKKAAAKRKKVRLIDKSKSEMLKNIDAYVSDTKHFAKKGDMIRAFEAIVWAWAWMEILEELEIVKTSA
;
A
#
# COMPACT_ATOMS: atom_id res chain seq x y z
N MET A 1 3.12 -16.63 17.25
CA MET A 1 4.57 -16.30 17.19
C MET A 1 4.66 -15.11 16.26
N ILE A 2 4.90 -13.91 16.82
CA ILE A 2 4.65 -12.60 16.19
C ILE A 2 5.19 -12.49 14.75
N GLU A 3 6.35 -13.05 14.45
CA GLU A 3 6.95 -13.03 13.11
C GLU A 3 6.08 -13.74 12.05
N LYS A 4 5.50 -14.90 12.39
CA LYS A 4 4.58 -15.62 11.49
C LYS A 4 3.29 -14.84 11.28
N ASP A 5 2.82 -14.14 12.31
CA ASP A 5 1.64 -13.30 12.23
C ASP A 5 1.89 -12.06 11.36
N LEU A 6 3.05 -11.41 11.52
CA LEU A 6 3.50 -10.30 10.67
C LEU A 6 3.65 -10.72 9.21
N ALA A 7 4.28 -11.86 8.94
CA ALA A 7 4.42 -12.38 7.58
C ALA A 7 3.05 -12.64 6.93
N ARG A 8 2.13 -13.29 7.66
CA ARG A 8 0.76 -13.56 7.19
C ARG A 8 -0.02 -12.28 6.91
N GLU A 9 0.00 -11.32 7.83
CA GLU A 9 -0.72 -10.06 7.64
C GLU A 9 -0.09 -9.20 6.54
N THR A 10 1.25 -9.17 6.45
CA THR A 10 1.96 -8.48 5.35
C THR A 10 1.55 -9.03 4.00
N GLU A 11 1.53 -10.36 3.82
CA GLU A 11 1.13 -10.98 2.55
C GLU A 11 -0.34 -10.69 2.20
N LYS A 12 -1.24 -10.81 3.18
CA LYS A 12 -2.66 -10.51 3.03
C LYS A 12 -2.88 -9.06 2.59
N TRP A 13 -2.26 -8.10 3.28
CA TRP A 13 -2.43 -6.68 2.96
C TRP A 13 -1.71 -6.29 1.68
N LEU A 14 -0.58 -6.92 1.33
CA LEU A 14 0.08 -6.71 0.04
C LEU A 14 -0.82 -7.11 -1.12
N LYS A 15 -1.49 -8.27 -1.03
CA LYS A 15 -2.45 -8.72 -2.04
C LYS A 15 -3.62 -7.75 -2.17
N LYS A 16 -4.21 -7.33 -1.05
CA LYS A 16 -5.32 -6.37 -1.03
C LYS A 16 -4.91 -5.01 -1.61
N ALA A 17 -3.77 -4.46 -1.18
CA ALA A 17 -3.29 -3.17 -1.63
C ALA A 17 -2.97 -3.18 -3.13
N ALA A 18 -2.32 -4.23 -3.63
CA ALA A 18 -2.05 -4.38 -5.06
C ALA A 18 -3.34 -4.47 -5.88
N ALA A 19 -4.38 -5.15 -5.37
CA ALA A 19 -5.68 -5.21 -6.02
C ALA A 19 -6.40 -3.85 -6.01
N LYS A 20 -6.45 -3.15 -4.87
CA LYS A 20 -7.06 -1.82 -4.76
C LYS A 20 -6.33 -0.80 -5.63
N ARG A 21 -5.00 -0.77 -5.60
CA ARG A 21 -4.16 0.17 -6.37
C ARG A 21 -4.44 0.13 -7.87
N LYS A 22 -4.73 -1.05 -8.44
CA LYS A 22 -5.12 -1.20 -9.86
C LYS A 22 -6.41 -0.45 -10.21
N LYS A 23 -7.28 -0.19 -9.24
CA LYS A 23 -8.57 0.50 -9.40
C LYS A 23 -8.52 1.98 -9.01
N VAL A 24 -7.51 2.40 -8.24
CA VAL A 24 -7.32 3.79 -7.81
C VAL A 24 -6.87 4.67 -8.98
N ARG A 25 -7.55 5.79 -9.19
CA ARG A 25 -7.24 6.80 -10.21
C ARG A 25 -7.27 8.20 -9.59
N LEU A 26 -6.38 9.08 -10.02
CA LEU A 26 -6.40 10.49 -9.60
C LEU A 26 -7.61 11.20 -10.20
N ILE A 27 -8.26 12.01 -9.38
CA ILE A 27 -9.23 13.02 -9.84
C ILE A 27 -8.47 14.23 -10.37
N ASP A 28 -7.46 14.70 -9.62
CA ASP A 28 -6.55 15.77 -10.01
C ASP A 28 -5.17 15.22 -10.41
N LYS A 29 -4.83 15.36 -11.70
CA LYS A 29 -3.56 14.87 -12.26
C LYS A 29 -2.33 15.61 -11.73
N SER A 30 -2.47 16.82 -11.18
CA SER A 30 -1.35 17.57 -10.61
C SER A 30 -0.77 16.89 -9.36
N LYS A 31 -1.53 15.98 -8.73
CA LYS A 31 -1.15 15.25 -7.52
C LYS A 31 -0.54 13.86 -7.81
N SER A 32 0.11 13.70 -8.96
CA SER A 32 0.67 12.41 -9.41
C SER A 32 1.67 11.77 -8.45
N GLU A 33 2.39 12.59 -7.67
CA GLU A 33 3.35 12.11 -6.67
C GLU A 33 2.70 11.23 -5.59
N MET A 34 1.41 11.42 -5.29
CA MET A 34 0.70 10.63 -4.30
C MET A 34 0.55 9.16 -4.74
N LEU A 35 0.31 8.91 -6.03
CA LEU A 35 0.28 7.55 -6.57
C LEU A 35 1.68 6.91 -6.56
N LYS A 36 2.72 7.70 -6.85
CA LYS A 36 4.11 7.22 -6.78
C LYS A 36 4.48 6.81 -5.36
N ASN A 37 4.05 7.55 -4.34
CA ASN A 37 4.27 7.18 -2.95
C ASN A 37 3.61 5.85 -2.59
N ILE A 38 2.36 5.63 -3.01
CA ILE A 38 1.68 4.33 -2.80
C ILE A 38 2.47 3.20 -3.47
N ASP A 39 2.88 3.40 -4.72
CA ASP A 39 3.64 2.40 -5.48
C ASP A 39 5.02 2.13 -4.84
N ALA A 40 5.67 3.15 -4.29
CA ALA A 40 6.92 3.04 -3.55
C ALA A 40 6.73 2.18 -2.29
N TYR A 41 5.73 2.45 -1.45
CA TYR A 41 5.47 1.65 -0.25
C TYR A 41 5.10 0.19 -0.57
N VAL A 42 4.38 -0.06 -1.68
CA VAL A 42 4.13 -1.44 -2.16
C VAL A 42 5.42 -2.12 -2.61
N SER A 43 6.33 -1.39 -3.24
CA SER A 43 7.65 -1.89 -3.62
C SER A 43 8.52 -2.19 -2.40
N ASP A 44 8.55 -1.28 -1.43
CA ASP A 44 9.31 -1.40 -0.18
C ASP A 44 8.82 -2.58 0.66
N THR A 45 7.50 -2.81 0.71
CA THR A 45 6.91 -4.00 1.34
C THR A 45 7.56 -5.28 0.77
N LYS A 46 7.65 -5.41 -0.55
CA LYS A 46 8.26 -6.58 -1.21
C LYS A 46 9.76 -6.67 -0.93
N HIS A 47 10.44 -5.53 -0.91
CA HIS A 47 11.87 -5.45 -0.64
C HIS A 47 12.21 -5.93 0.77
N PHE A 48 11.54 -5.39 1.79
CA PHE A 48 11.74 -5.76 3.19
C PHE A 48 11.31 -7.20 3.46
N ALA A 49 10.18 -7.64 2.90
CA ALA A 49 9.74 -9.03 3.03
C ALA A 49 10.75 -10.02 2.45
N LYS A 50 11.34 -9.73 1.28
CA LYS A 50 12.39 -10.57 0.68
C LYS A 50 13.65 -10.66 1.54
N LYS A 51 13.96 -9.62 2.32
CA LYS A 51 15.09 -9.59 3.26
C LYS A 51 14.79 -10.22 4.62
N GLY A 52 13.55 -10.65 4.86
CA GLY A 52 13.12 -11.17 6.17
C GLY A 52 12.78 -10.10 7.21
N ASP A 53 12.82 -8.81 6.84
CA ASP A 53 12.47 -7.70 7.73
C ASP A 53 10.96 -7.48 7.74
N MET A 54 10.24 -8.33 8.51
CA MET A 54 8.78 -8.32 8.53
C MET A 54 8.19 -7.12 9.28
N ILE A 55 8.96 -6.45 10.15
CA ILE A 55 8.51 -5.23 10.83
C ILE A 55 8.38 -4.10 9.81
N ARG A 56 9.46 -3.83 9.05
CA ARG A 56 9.42 -2.78 8.01
C ARG A 56 8.52 -3.14 6.84
N ALA A 57 8.43 -4.43 6.50
CA ALA A 57 7.49 -4.87 5.47
C ALA A 57 6.03 -4.58 5.89
N PHE A 58 5.67 -4.89 7.14
CA PHE A 58 4.34 -4.64 7.67
C PHE A 58 4.05 -3.13 7.79
N GLU A 59 5.01 -2.34 8.26
CA GLU A 59 4.90 -0.88 8.32
C GLU A 59 4.65 -0.27 6.92
N ALA A 60 5.45 -0.64 5.93
CA ALA A 60 5.33 -0.11 4.57
C ALA A 60 3.96 -0.42 3.97
N ILE A 61 3.41 -1.62 4.19
CA ILE A 61 2.11 -1.96 3.63
C ILE A 61 0.96 -1.23 4.31
N VAL A 62 1.07 -0.95 5.61
CA VAL A 62 0.12 -0.10 6.33
C VAL A 62 0.13 1.31 5.76
N TRP A 63 1.31 1.89 5.47
CA TRP A 63 1.40 3.19 4.81
C TRP A 63 0.77 3.20 3.42
N ALA A 64 1.07 2.20 2.57
CA ALA A 64 0.45 2.10 1.25
C ALA A 64 -1.09 2.07 1.34
N TRP A 65 -1.63 1.31 2.29
CA TRP A 65 -3.08 1.22 2.51
C TRP A 65 -3.66 2.54 3.02
N ALA A 66 -3.04 3.15 4.04
CA ALA A 66 -3.49 4.41 4.63
C ALA A 66 -3.54 5.53 3.59
N TRP A 67 -2.51 5.67 2.75
CA TRP A 67 -2.52 6.64 1.66
C TRP A 67 -3.71 6.42 0.71
N MET A 68 -4.02 5.18 0.33
CA MET A 68 -5.18 4.93 -0.55
C MET A 68 -6.51 5.29 0.10
N GLU A 69 -6.72 4.97 1.38
CA GLU A 69 -7.97 5.33 2.10
C GLU A 69 -8.09 6.85 2.29
N ILE A 70 -7.03 7.50 2.77
CA ILE A 70 -7.04 8.94 3.06
C ILE A 70 -7.25 9.75 1.78
N LEU A 71 -6.58 9.38 0.69
CA LEU A 71 -6.76 10.10 -0.57
C LEU A 71 -8.15 9.92 -1.18
N GLU A 72 -8.79 8.77 -0.93
CA GLU A 72 -10.15 8.50 -1.37
C GLU A 72 -11.16 9.33 -0.54
N GLU A 73 -10.99 9.37 0.78
CA GLU A 73 -11.79 10.20 1.69
C GLU A 73 -11.67 11.69 1.38
N LEU A 74 -10.47 12.16 1.01
CA LEU A 74 -10.22 13.54 0.62
C LEU A 74 -10.62 13.87 -0.83
N GLU A 75 -11.27 12.94 -1.54
CA GLU A 75 -11.67 13.07 -2.93
C GLU A 75 -10.51 13.49 -3.88
N ILE A 76 -9.29 13.04 -3.57
CA ILE A 76 -8.12 13.23 -4.42
C ILE A 76 -8.00 12.09 -5.44
N VAL A 77 -8.37 10.88 -5.01
CA VAL A 77 -8.47 9.70 -5.87
C VAL A 77 -9.88 9.13 -5.84
N LYS A 78 -10.21 8.35 -6.86
CA LYS A 78 -11.42 7.52 -6.92
C LYS A 78 -11.03 6.07 -7.15
N THR A 79 -11.61 5.15 -6.38
CA THR A 79 -11.54 3.72 -6.69
C THR A 79 -12.66 3.34 -7.65
N SER A 80 -12.30 2.77 -8.79
CA SER A 80 -13.28 2.21 -9.73
C SER A 80 -13.87 0.93 -9.12
N ALA A 81 -15.20 0.74 -9.16
CA ALA A 81 -15.85 -0.49 -8.70
C ALA A 81 -15.32 -1.72 -9.45
#